data_AF-Q49UK6-F1
#
_entry.id   AF-Q49UK6-F1
#
_cell.length_a   1.000
_cell.length_b   1.000
_cell.length_c   1.000
_cell.angle_alpha   90.00
_cell.angle_beta   90.00
_cell.angle_gamma   90.00
#
_symmetry.space_group_name_H-M   'P 1'
#
loop_
_entity.id
_entity.type
_entity.pdbx_description
1 polymer ?
#
loop_
_entity_poly.entity_id
_entity_poly.type
_entity_poly.pdbx_seq_one_letter_code
_entity_poly.pdbx_strand_id
1 'polypeptide(L)'
;MKVKVVYDQTLDEDEIILYAHKDANNLSDIINSIQQLSQNILFPGKYNETIYYLKPQDIICFRIENKILNVITAQRQYTMNQRLYEIKAQLNHSFLQISKSEIINVNFIDYLTLNKKWHD
;
A
#
# COMPACT_ATOMS: atom_id res chain seq x y z
N MET A 1 23.72 0.43 2.95
CA MET A 1 23.54 0.94 1.58
C MET A 1 23.94 2.40 1.54
N LYS A 2 24.71 2.85 0.55
CA LYS A 2 24.98 4.29 0.32
C LYS A 2 24.18 4.71 -0.92
N VAL A 3 23.30 5.69 -0.78
CA VAL A 3 22.49 6.19 -1.89
C VAL A 3 23.15 7.47 -2.43
N LYS A 4 23.38 7.53 -3.74
CA LYS A 4 23.86 8.72 -4.45
C LYS A 4 22.84 9.03 -5.54
N VAL A 5 22.39 10.28 -5.58
CA VAL A 5 21.53 10.80 -6.66
C VAL A 5 22.38 11.74 -7.51
N VAL A 6 22.28 11.59 -8.82
CA VAL A 6 22.91 12.49 -9.80
C VAL A 6 21.77 13.09 -10.61
N TYR A 7 21.67 14.42 -10.60
CA TYR A 7 20.67 15.13 -11.40
C TYR A 7 21.30 15.49 -12.75
N ASP A 8 20.73 14.98 -13.83
CA ASP A 8 21.13 15.29 -15.20
C ASP A 8 19.98 16.03 -15.89
N GLN A 9 20.24 17.28 -16.29
CA GLN A 9 19.23 18.14 -16.92
C GLN A 9 19.03 17.83 -18.41
N THR A 10 19.82 16.92 -18.98
CA THR A 10 19.75 16.53 -20.39
C THR A 10 18.85 15.33 -20.64
N LEU A 11 18.34 14.70 -19.58
CA LEU A 11 17.41 13.58 -19.69
C LEU A 11 16.00 14.07 -20.03
N ASP A 12 15.38 13.44 -21.03
CA ASP A 12 13.98 13.70 -21.41
C ASP A 12 12.98 13.01 -20.44
N GLU A 13 13.42 11.93 -19.76
CA GLU A 13 12.63 11.18 -18.78
C GLU A 13 13.50 10.75 -17.59
N ASP A 14 12.88 10.57 -16.41
CA ASP A 14 13.58 10.11 -15.21
C ASP A 14 14.14 8.70 -15.40
N GLU A 15 15.46 8.54 -15.33
CA GLU A 15 16.15 7.25 -15.37
C GLU A 15 16.71 6.87 -14.00
N ILE A 16 16.58 5.59 -13.61
CA ILE A 16 17.12 5.05 -12.35
C ILE A 16 18.14 3.94 -12.65
N ILE A 17 19.41 4.22 -12.34
CA ILE A 17 20.51 3.25 -12.45
C ILE A 17 20.95 2.79 -11.06
N LEU A 18 20.86 1.49 -10.78
CA LEU A 18 21.24 0.88 -9.51
C LEU A 18 22.56 0.11 -9.63
N TYR A 19 23.59 0.57 -8.92
CA TYR A 19 24.83 -0.19 -8.71
C TYR A 19 24.80 -0.86 -7.34
N ALA A 20 24.83 -2.19 -7.32
CA ALA A 20 24.79 -2.97 -6.09
C ALA A 20 25.93 -4.00 -6.02
N HIS A 21 26.34 -4.36 -4.81
CA HIS A 21 27.22 -5.50 -4.60
C HIS A 21 26.48 -6.79 -4.98
N LYS A 22 27.19 -7.78 -5.52
CA LYS A 22 26.60 -9.07 -5.97
C LYS A 22 25.79 -9.80 -4.90
N ASP A 23 26.11 -9.58 -3.62
CA ASP A 23 25.47 -10.24 -2.46
C ASP A 23 24.39 -9.36 -1.80
N ALA A 24 23.89 -8.34 -2.52
CA ALA A 24 22.82 -7.46 -2.02
C ALA A 24 21.46 -8.17 -2.06
N ASN A 25 21.10 -8.84 -0.96
CA ASN A 25 19.89 -9.65 -0.87
C ASN A 25 18.56 -8.87 -0.91
N ASN A 26 18.59 -7.54 -0.78
CA ASN A 26 17.39 -6.67 -0.73
C ASN A 26 17.14 -5.91 -2.04
N LEU A 27 17.88 -6.20 -3.13
CA LEU A 27 17.77 -5.44 -4.38
C LEU A 27 16.39 -5.57 -5.04
N SER A 28 15.80 -6.78 -5.00
CA SER A 28 14.47 -7.03 -5.57
C SER A 28 13.38 -6.20 -4.90
N ASP A 29 13.42 -6.04 -3.57
CA ASP A 29 12.44 -5.24 -2.84
C ASP A 29 12.54 -3.75 -3.18
N ILE A 30 13.77 -3.26 -3.42
CA ILE A 30 14.03 -1.88 -3.85
C ILE A 30 13.46 -1.64 -5.26
N ILE A 31 13.70 -2.56 -6.19
CA ILE A 31 13.17 -2.47 -7.55
C ILE A 31 11.64 -2.47 -7.53
N ASN A 32 11.03 -3.39 -6.78
CA ASN A 32 9.57 -3.45 -6.63
C ASN A 32 9.00 -2.16 -6.03
N SER A 33 9.65 -1.61 -5.00
CA SER A 33 9.23 -0.35 -4.39
C SER A 33 9.25 0.81 -5.39
N ILE A 34 10.30 0.92 -6.21
CA ILE A 34 10.43 1.96 -7.23
C ILE A 34 9.36 1.80 -8.31
N GLN A 35 9.12 0.58 -8.77
CA GLN A 35 8.06 0.30 -9.74
C GLN A 35 6.66 0.56 -9.20
N GLN A 36 6.42 0.37 -7.90
CA GLN A 36 5.15 0.71 -7.26
C GLN A 36 4.96 2.22 -7.12
N LEU A 37 6.04 2.98 -6.91
CA LEU A 37 5.99 4.45 -6.82
C LEU A 37 5.60 5.11 -8.15
N SER A 38 5.99 4.52 -9.29
CA SER A 38 5.62 5.02 -10.61
C SER A 38 4.20 4.63 -11.05
N GLN A 39 3.57 3.66 -10.36
CA GLN A 39 2.21 3.25 -10.67
C GLN A 39 1.19 4.17 -9.97
N ASN A 40 0.42 4.90 -10.76
CA ASN A 40 -0.79 5.61 -10.31
C ASN A 40 -1.93 4.62 -10.04
N ILE A 41 -1.74 3.70 -9.08
CA ILE A 41 -2.77 2.73 -8.71
C ILE A 41 -3.94 3.48 -8.08
N LEU A 42 -5.13 3.28 -8.63
CA LEU A 42 -6.39 3.80 -8.10
C LEU A 42 -7.32 2.64 -7.78
N PHE A 43 -7.95 2.68 -6.61
CA PHE A 43 -8.91 1.66 -6.18
C PHE A 43 -10.35 2.12 -6.46
N PRO A 44 -11.15 1.36 -7.24
CA PRO A 44 -12.53 1.72 -7.53
C PRO A 44 -13.44 1.36 -6.34
N GLY A 45 -13.88 2.36 -5.57
CA GLY A 45 -14.80 2.20 -4.46
C GLY A 45 -16.22 2.69 -4.79
N LYS A 46 -17.24 1.88 -4.50
CA LYS A 46 -18.65 2.25 -4.71
C LYS A 46 -19.24 2.93 -3.46
N TYR A 47 -19.93 4.05 -3.66
CA TYR A 47 -20.73 4.74 -2.65
C TYR A 47 -21.99 5.34 -3.33
N ASN A 48 -23.19 5.03 -2.80
CA ASN A 48 -24.49 5.48 -3.35
C ASN A 48 -24.58 5.34 -4.89
N GLU A 49 -24.41 4.12 -5.41
CA GLU A 49 -24.43 3.80 -6.85
C GLU A 49 -23.35 4.47 -7.71
N THR A 50 -22.44 5.23 -7.11
CA THR A 50 -21.36 5.93 -7.82
C THR A 50 -20.00 5.30 -7.52
N ILE A 51 -19.15 5.17 -8.53
CA ILE A 51 -17.78 4.68 -8.39
C ILE A 51 -16.83 5.86 -8.24
N TYR A 52 -15.98 5.81 -7.20
CA TYR A 52 -14.94 6.77 -6.91
C TYR A 52 -13.58 6.08 -7.00
N TYR A 53 -12.60 6.77 -7.58
CA TYR A 53 -11.23 6.27 -7.66
C TYR A 53 -10.41 6.80 -6.49
N LEU A 54 -9.98 5.89 -5.62
CA LEU A 54 -9.32 6.20 -4.36
C LEU A 54 -7.80 6.05 -4.52
N LYS A 55 -7.06 7.05 -4.07
CA LYS A 55 -5.60 6.97 -4.01
C LYS A 55 -5.18 6.21 -2.74
N PRO A 56 -4.11 5.38 -2.79
CA PRO A 56 -3.63 4.64 -1.63
C PRO A 56 -3.38 5.53 -0.40
N GLN A 57 -2.84 6.74 -0.61
CA GLN A 57 -2.56 7.71 0.45
C GLN A 57 -3.79 8.24 1.21
N ASP A 58 -4.98 8.14 0.61
CA ASP A 58 -6.24 8.59 1.23
C ASP A 58 -6.97 7.44 1.94
N ILE A 59 -6.45 6.21 1.82
CA ILE A 59 -7.06 5.00 2.38
C ILE A 59 -6.46 4.71 3.75
N ILE A 60 -7.33 4.62 4.75
CA ILE A 60 -7.01 4.24 6.13
C ILE A 60 -6.89 2.72 6.23
N CYS A 61 -7.89 1.98 5.73
CA CYS A 61 -7.83 0.53 5.70
C CYS A 61 -8.78 -0.10 4.67
N PHE A 62 -8.50 -1.36 4.36
CA PHE A 62 -9.38 -2.29 3.67
C PHE A 62 -9.87 -3.34 4.68
N ARG A 63 -11.19 -3.53 4.79
CA ARG A 63 -11.77 -4.48 5.74
C ARG A 63 -12.96 -5.24 5.16
N ILE A 64 -13.00 -6.54 5.39
CA ILE A 64 -14.17 -7.36 5.08
C ILE A 64 -15.17 -7.24 6.24
N GLU A 65 -16.36 -6.72 5.95
CA GLU A 65 -17.51 -6.68 6.87
C GLU A 65 -18.72 -7.28 6.15
N ASN A 66 -19.44 -8.19 6.79
CA ASN A 66 -20.61 -8.87 6.20
C ASN A 66 -20.35 -9.49 4.80
N LYS A 67 -19.17 -10.08 4.61
CA LYS A 67 -18.68 -10.68 3.34
C LYS A 67 -18.44 -9.67 2.21
N ILE A 68 -18.51 -8.37 2.48
CA ILE A 68 -18.26 -7.29 1.53
C ILE A 68 -16.92 -6.66 1.88
N LEU A 69 -16.09 -6.42 0.87
CA LEU A 69 -14.86 -5.66 1.06
C LEU A 69 -15.20 -4.16 1.13
N ASN A 70 -14.76 -3.51 2.20
CA ASN A 70 -14.90 -2.09 2.42
C ASN A 70 -13.53 -1.40 2.35
N VAL A 71 -13.52 -0.19 1.80
CA VAL A 71 -12.39 0.74 1.84
C VAL A 71 -12.78 1.92 2.70
N ILE A 72 -12.01 2.19 3.73
CA ILE A 72 -12.28 3.27 4.67
C ILE A 72 -11.28 4.39 4.40
N THR A 73 -11.81 5.60 4.25
CA THR A 73 -11.08 6.86 4.13
C THR A 73 -11.49 7.79 5.27
N ALA A 74 -10.82 8.94 5.43
CA ALA A 74 -11.22 9.91 6.46
C ALA A 74 -12.63 10.49 6.24
N GLN A 75 -13.11 10.52 4.99
CA GLN A 75 -14.38 11.14 4.64
C GLN A 75 -15.54 10.14 4.64
N ARG A 76 -15.30 8.92 4.15
CA ARG A 76 -16.36 7.91 3.97
C ARG A 76 -15.84 6.49 3.79
N GLN A 77 -16.78 5.55 3.81
CA GLN A 77 -16.58 4.14 3.50
C GLN A 77 -17.16 3.81 2.12
N TYR A 78 -16.43 2.99 1.36
CA TYR A 78 -16.82 2.50 0.04
C TYR A 78 -16.84 0.99 0.02
N THR A 79 -17.63 0.39 -0.86
CA THR A 79 -17.61 -1.06 -1.09
C THR A 79 -16.83 -1.41 -2.36
N MET A 80 -16.21 -2.58 -2.36
CA MET A 80 -15.48 -3.14 -3.51
C MET A 80 -15.89 -4.58 -3.76
N ASN A 81 -15.86 -4.97 -5.04
CA ASN A 81 -16.12 -6.36 -5.45
C ASN A 81 -14.84 -7.23 -5.45
N GLN A 82 -13.66 -6.60 -5.42
CA GLN A 82 -12.36 -7.29 -5.38
C GLN A 82 -12.19 -8.07 -4.07
N ARG A 83 -11.37 -9.12 -4.11
CA ARG A 83 -11.00 -9.90 -2.93
C ARG A 83 -9.82 -9.26 -2.23
N LEU A 84 -9.77 -9.39 -0.91
CA LEU A 84 -8.71 -8.78 -0.08
C LEU A 84 -7.29 -9.22 -0.48
N TYR A 85 -7.11 -10.46 -0.95
CA TYR A 85 -5.81 -10.94 -1.41
C TYR A 85 -5.35 -10.30 -2.73
N GLU A 86 -6.29 -9.95 -3.62
CA GLU A 86 -6.00 -9.25 -4.87
C GLU A 86 -5.54 -7.82 -4.57
N ILE A 87 -6.24 -7.16 -3.64
CA ILE A 87 -5.83 -5.85 -3.13
C ILE A 87 -4.43 -5.92 -2.53
N LYS A 88 -4.16 -6.90 -1.67
CA LYS A 88 -2.84 -7.05 -1.04
C LYS A 88 -1.69 -7.11 -2.05
N ALA A 89 -1.88 -7.78 -3.19
CA ALA A 89 -0.85 -7.90 -4.22
C ALA A 89 -0.53 -6.57 -4.93
N GLN A 90 -1.44 -5.59 -4.85
CA GLN A 90 -1.30 -4.26 -5.46
C GLN A 90 -0.76 -3.22 -4.48
N LEU A 91 -0.76 -3.52 -3.18
CA LEU A 91 -0.36 -2.56 -2.15
C LEU A 91 1.15 -2.55 -1.95
N ASN A 92 1.67 -1.38 -1.57
CA ASN A 92 3.07 -1.19 -1.23
C ASN A 92 3.31 -1.41 0.29
N HIS A 93 4.54 -1.19 0.72
CA HIS A 93 4.97 -1.38 2.10
C HIS A 93 4.31 -0.44 3.13
N SER A 94 3.56 0.58 2.71
CA SER A 94 2.75 1.40 3.61
C SER A 94 1.49 0.67 4.10
N PHE A 95 1.20 -0.54 3.62
CA PHE A 95 0.06 -1.32 4.06
C PHE A 95 0.48 -2.60 4.77
N LEU A 96 -0.17 -2.89 5.89
CA LEU A 96 0.07 -4.07 6.72
C LEU A 96 -1.22 -4.89 6.88
N GLN A 97 -1.17 -6.16 6.52
CA GLN A 97 -2.26 -7.08 6.83
C GLN A 97 -2.19 -7.52 8.29
N ILE A 98 -3.16 -7.10 9.10
CA ILE A 98 -3.22 -7.40 10.54
C ILE A 98 -4.17 -8.56 10.88
N SER A 99 -5.01 -8.99 9.94
CA SER A 99 -5.89 -10.15 10.09
C SER A 99 -6.28 -10.73 8.72
N LYS A 100 -7.00 -11.87 8.73
CA LYS A 100 -7.55 -12.47 7.49
C LYS A 100 -8.56 -11.56 6.78
N SER A 101 -9.13 -10.59 7.48
CA SER A 101 -10.18 -9.72 6.99
C SER A 101 -9.75 -8.26 6.89
N GLU A 102 -8.50 -7.90 7.22
CA GLU A 102 -8.13 -6.49 7.35
C GLU A 102 -6.68 -6.19 6.97
N ILE A 103 -6.52 -5.12 6.18
CA ILE A 103 -5.25 -4.50 5.80
C ILE A 103 -5.32 -3.02 6.16
N ILE A 104 -4.38 -2.53 6.95
CA ILE A 104 -4.34 -1.13 7.40
C ILE A 104 -3.20 -0.37 6.71
N ASN A 105 -3.37 0.93 6.55
CA ASN A 105 -2.29 1.83 6.14
C ASN A 105 -1.53 2.29 7.39
N VAL A 106 -0.25 1.95 7.47
CA VAL A 106 0.59 2.24 8.65
C VAL A 106 0.84 3.73 8.84
N ASN A 107 0.69 4.54 7.79
CA ASN A 107 0.82 5.99 7.87
C ASN A 107 -0.32 6.65 8.65
N PHE A 108 -1.42 5.93 8.90
CA PHE A 108 -2.56 6.40 9.71
C PHE A 108 -2.55 5.82 11.14
N ILE A 109 -1.51 5.09 11.54
CA ILE A 109 -1.37 4.58 12.91
C ILE A 109 -0.81 5.69 13.80
N ASP A 110 -1.54 6.05 14.85
CA ASP A 110 -1.05 6.93 15.91
C ASP A 110 -0.24 6.12 16.95
N TYR A 111 -0.85 5.08 17.53
CA TYR A 111 -0.19 4.17 18.47
C TYR A 111 -0.79 2.75 18.41
N LEU A 112 -0.08 1.77 18.97
CA LEU A 112 -0.52 0.38 19.09
C LEU A 112 -0.46 -0.07 20.56
N THR A 113 -1.48 -0.80 21.00
CA THR A 113 -1.53 -1.38 22.36
C THR A 113 -1.53 -2.91 22.28
N LEU A 114 -0.65 -3.54 23.04
CA LEU A 114 -0.58 -5.00 23.15
C LEU A 114 -1.59 -5.51 24.19
N ASN A 115 -2.68 -6.09 23.73
CA ASN A 115 -3.61 -6.81 24.61
C ASN A 115 -3.07 -8.22 24.90
N LYS A 116 -2.17 -8.34 25.88
CA LYS A 116 -1.73 -9.66 26.39
C LYS A 116 -2.87 -10.31 27.19
N LYS A 117 -3.68 -11.15 26.55
CA LYS A 117 -4.45 -12.16 27.28
C LYS A 117 -3.55 -13.37 27.52
N TRP A 118 -2.91 -13.44 28.67
CA TRP A 118 -2.40 -14.69 29.22
C TRP A 118 -3.63 -15.45 29.72
N HIS A 119 -3.94 -16.57 29.09
CA HIS A 119 -4.81 -17.57 29.68
C HIS A 119 -3.90 -18.51 30.49
N ASP A 120 -4.06 -18.49 31.81
CA ASP A 120 -3.69 -19.60 32.70
C ASP A 120 -4.73 -20.71 32.55
#